data_AF-A0A0F8X9D9-F1
#
_entry.id   AF-A0A0F8X9D9-F1
#
_cell.length_a   1.000
_cell.length_b   1.000
_cell.length_c   1.000
_cell.angle_alpha   90.00
_cell.angle_beta   90.00
_cell.angle_gamma   90.00
#
_symmetry.space_group_name_H-M   'P 1'
#
loop_
_entity.id
_entity.type
_entity.pdbx_description
1 polymer ?
#
loop_
_entity_poly.entity_id
_entity_poly.type
_entity_poly.pdbx_seq_one_letter_code
_entity_poly.pdbx_strand_id
1 'polypeptide(L)'
;MSPSEPKRVAIVGGGLTGIASFWALRNSSHDVHLFEASSVLGGHMKTLPFESNGNQVEVDLELPSFNPKACPNLVSLLNYLGIATTAVPFSFGASDGTQSFKWYSSILKSVLLCPQMLWNKQACRLLLDAICFRHLAVTVLTDESRGSEPPKVEDLTETYLSDEGYSNSFRDKYLAPLLSMLWRTNAGRFLARFPVKALARCLSDHDLLCTDGMKPKWWRIDLGVGHFIKTMVKDLPHEKIYLQTRVNEITRHSKSNYGLVTCDGQESLFDHVILTVDGNEIIRILGSTATAGEKEIIQCLGVTRNIVILHSDHSMEPGGILDCNYIIASQEQPRRDFFSPKSCARYNLNTLQNIPTSLFGQVLITFNPLAPPHPSLVQGVWEFTEPEPTAESLYAQALLPSIQNKRGLSYSFWWTGRGILEDAITSGFRIAIEDLGAEVPFAVDFHPQPLDSTEFFARQVGLQENLTRTVLQAFRVLVIVLEITLLLLTRLYTPGLKIRARRTVFRALKSSAIS
;
A
#
# COMPACT_ATOMS: atom_id res chain seq x y z
N MET A 1 24.60 -0.23 -28.00
CA MET A 1 23.61 0.78 -28.41
C MET A 1 24.38 2.01 -28.87
N SER A 2 23.99 2.65 -29.98
CA SER A 2 24.54 3.97 -30.33
C SER A 2 24.19 4.95 -29.20
N PRO A 3 25.11 5.81 -28.74
CA PRO A 3 24.78 6.81 -27.73
C PRO A 3 23.60 7.64 -28.23
N SER A 4 22.57 7.79 -27.39
CA SER A 4 21.45 8.68 -27.65
C SER A 4 21.99 10.09 -27.88
N GLU A 5 21.39 10.83 -28.84
CA GLU A 5 21.74 12.25 -29.00
C GLU A 5 21.55 12.97 -27.66
N PRO A 6 22.50 13.84 -27.24
CA PRO A 6 22.36 14.65 -26.04
C PRO A 6 21.03 15.43 -26.09
N LYS A 7 20.32 15.44 -24.96
CA LYS A 7 19.01 16.07 -24.79
C LYS A 7 19.03 16.91 -23.55
N ARG A 8 18.26 17.99 -23.54
CA ARG A 8 17.93 18.72 -22.32
C ARG A 8 16.68 18.12 -21.70
N VAL A 9 16.81 17.60 -20.49
CA VAL A 9 15.77 16.81 -19.81
C VAL A 9 15.28 17.55 -18.57
N ALA A 10 13.98 17.75 -18.45
CA ALA A 10 13.35 18.22 -17.22
C ALA A 10 12.76 17.03 -16.45
N ILE A 11 13.03 16.96 -15.15
CA ILE A 11 12.36 16.06 -14.21
C ILE A 11 11.48 16.91 -13.32
N VAL A 12 10.17 16.65 -13.33
CA VAL A 12 9.17 17.39 -12.56
C VAL A 12 8.73 16.56 -11.37
N GLY A 13 9.16 16.98 -10.17
CA GLY A 13 8.92 16.30 -8.90
C GLY A 13 10.21 15.76 -8.28
N GLY A 14 10.63 16.33 -7.16
CA GLY A 14 11.78 15.94 -6.36
C GLY A 14 11.50 14.84 -5.33
N GLY A 15 10.50 13.99 -5.58
CA GLY A 15 10.27 12.76 -4.81
C GLY A 15 11.30 11.67 -5.13
N LEU A 16 11.22 10.53 -4.45
CA LEU A 16 12.16 9.43 -4.66
C LEU A 16 12.25 8.97 -6.12
N THR A 17 11.13 8.93 -6.86
CA THR A 17 11.15 8.57 -8.29
C THR A 17 11.97 9.55 -9.12
N GLY A 18 11.78 10.87 -8.94
CA GLY A 18 12.52 11.89 -9.66
C GLY A 18 14.01 11.91 -9.27
N ILE A 19 14.31 11.71 -7.98
CA ILE A 19 15.69 11.54 -7.49
C ILE A 19 16.34 10.30 -8.11
N ALA A 20 15.63 9.18 -8.19
CA ALA A 20 16.15 7.95 -8.81
C ALA A 20 16.41 8.14 -10.31
N SER A 21 15.52 8.82 -11.03
CA SER A 21 15.75 9.17 -12.44
C SER A 21 16.97 10.07 -12.62
N PHE A 22 17.09 11.15 -11.84
CA PHE A 22 18.24 12.05 -11.93
C PHE A 22 19.54 11.31 -11.57
N TRP A 23 19.50 10.53 -10.49
CA TRP A 23 20.63 9.72 -10.07
C TRP A 23 21.07 8.75 -11.16
N ALA A 24 20.16 8.05 -11.83
CA ALA A 24 20.52 7.16 -12.93
C ALA A 24 21.12 7.92 -14.12
N LEU A 25 20.64 9.13 -14.42
CA LEU A 25 21.13 9.95 -15.52
C LEU A 25 22.40 10.75 -15.22
N ARG A 26 22.91 10.72 -13.98
CA ARG A 26 24.03 11.60 -13.54
C ARG A 26 25.31 11.49 -14.37
N ASN A 27 25.57 10.32 -14.97
CA ASN A 27 26.75 10.06 -15.81
C ASN A 27 26.41 10.04 -17.32
N SER A 28 25.18 10.41 -17.68
CA SER A 28 24.75 10.47 -19.08
C SER A 28 25.26 11.74 -19.77
N SER A 29 25.15 11.78 -21.11
CA SER A 29 25.44 12.98 -21.90
C SER A 29 24.31 14.02 -21.88
N HIS A 30 23.20 13.72 -21.21
CA HIS A 30 22.02 14.59 -21.17
C HIS A 30 22.21 15.75 -20.18
N ASP A 31 21.64 16.91 -20.50
CA ASP A 31 21.56 18.05 -19.60
C ASP A 31 20.28 17.96 -18.75
N VAL A 32 20.40 17.40 -17.55
CA VAL A 32 19.26 17.04 -16.71
C VAL A 32 19.03 18.10 -15.64
N HIS A 33 17.78 18.55 -15.51
CA HIS A 33 17.32 19.53 -14.54
C HIS A 33 16.15 18.96 -13.71
N LEU A 34 16.19 19.09 -12.39
CA LEU A 34 15.14 18.61 -11.47
C LEU A 34 14.40 19.79 -10.83
N PHE A 35 13.07 19.80 -10.94
CA PHE A 35 12.21 20.84 -10.37
C PHE A 35 11.37 20.27 -9.23
N GLU A 36 11.44 20.89 -8.06
CA GLU A 36 10.69 20.50 -6.87
C GLU A 36 9.93 21.70 -6.29
N ALA A 37 8.65 21.49 -5.96
CA ALA A 37 7.78 22.53 -5.43
C ALA A 37 8.09 22.88 -3.95
N SER A 38 8.62 21.93 -3.18
CA SER A 38 9.01 22.08 -1.80
C SER A 38 10.42 22.67 -1.64
N SER A 39 10.76 23.07 -0.42
CA SER A 39 12.11 23.51 -0.05
C SER A 39 13.09 22.36 0.19
N VAL A 40 12.64 21.10 0.11
CA VAL A 40 13.46 19.91 0.37
C VAL A 40 13.07 18.79 -0.60
N LEU A 41 14.06 18.01 -1.05
CA LEU A 41 13.85 16.78 -1.81
C LEU A 41 13.36 15.62 -0.93
N GLY A 42 12.73 14.62 -1.55
CA GLY A 42 12.31 13.36 -0.92
C GLY A 42 10.82 13.09 -1.00
N GLY A 43 9.98 14.11 -1.18
CA GLY A 43 8.53 13.96 -1.30
C GLY A 43 7.89 13.37 -0.04
N HIS A 44 7.46 12.10 -0.09
CA HIS A 44 6.90 11.36 1.06
C HIS A 44 7.97 10.91 2.07
N MET A 45 9.22 10.77 1.63
CA MET A 45 10.38 10.37 2.43
C MET A 45 10.89 11.54 3.29
N LYS A 46 10.05 12.02 4.21
CA LYS A 46 10.36 13.13 5.11
C LYS A 46 10.87 12.64 6.44
N THR A 47 11.96 13.25 6.88
CA THR A 47 12.50 13.14 8.24
C THR A 47 12.20 14.44 8.97
N LEU A 48 11.65 14.34 10.18
CA LEU A 48 11.22 15.48 10.97
C LEU A 48 11.75 15.40 12.39
N PRO A 49 12.04 16.53 13.04
CA PRO A 49 12.40 16.53 14.45
C PRO A 49 11.19 16.15 15.30
N PHE A 50 11.44 15.29 16.29
CA PHE A 50 10.51 14.98 17.37
C PHE A 50 11.13 15.40 18.69
N GLU A 51 10.41 16.23 19.44
CA GLU A 51 10.89 16.80 20.70
C GLU A 51 10.10 16.25 21.88
N SER A 52 10.82 15.81 22.91
CA SER A 52 10.23 15.31 24.15
C SER A 52 11.21 15.46 25.31
N ASN A 53 10.75 16.08 26.40
CA ASN A 53 11.52 16.31 27.63
C ASN A 53 12.89 16.98 27.40
N GLY A 54 12.98 17.92 26.44
CA GLY A 54 14.22 18.60 26.09
C GLY A 54 15.20 17.80 25.22
N ASN A 55 14.86 16.55 24.87
CA ASN A 55 15.58 15.75 23.88
C ASN A 55 14.95 15.93 22.50
N GLN A 56 15.76 15.81 21.45
CA GLN A 56 15.32 15.83 20.06
C GLN A 56 15.84 14.60 19.31
N VAL A 57 15.01 14.00 18.46
CA VAL A 57 15.38 12.90 17.56
C VAL A 57 14.77 13.12 16.18
N GLU A 58 15.47 12.73 15.14
CA GLU A 58 14.94 12.69 13.78
C GLU A 58 14.04 11.47 13.60
N VAL A 59 12.84 11.69 13.05
CA VAL A 59 11.80 10.70 12.86
C VAL A 59 11.37 10.69 11.41
N ASP A 60 11.44 9.52 10.78
CA ASP A 60 10.97 9.32 9.42
C ASP A 60 9.44 9.14 9.42
N LEU A 61 8.72 9.93 8.61
CA LEU A 61 7.28 9.74 8.43
C LEU A 61 6.98 8.47 7.63
N GLU A 62 7.84 8.18 6.65
CA GLU A 62 7.79 6.98 5.86
C GLU A 62 8.73 5.92 6.45
N LEU A 63 8.23 4.71 6.69
CA LEU A 63 8.98 3.70 7.44
C LEU A 63 10.23 3.24 6.66
N PRO A 64 11.42 3.17 7.28
CA PRO A 64 12.63 2.66 6.64
C PRO A 64 12.64 1.14 6.44
N SER A 65 11.54 0.44 6.76
CA SER A 65 11.46 -1.02 6.73
C SER A 65 10.95 -1.60 5.41
N PHE A 66 11.63 -2.59 4.84
CA PHE A 66 11.30 -3.22 3.58
C PHE A 66 11.54 -4.74 3.60
N ASN A 67 10.98 -5.46 2.63
CA ASN A 67 11.28 -6.86 2.38
C ASN A 67 12.32 -6.95 1.25
N PRO A 68 13.55 -7.43 1.49
CA PRO A 68 14.61 -7.50 0.48
C PRO A 68 14.23 -8.28 -0.79
N LYS A 69 13.35 -9.28 -0.68
CA LYS A 69 12.90 -10.07 -1.83
C LYS A 69 11.94 -9.29 -2.71
N ALA A 70 11.06 -8.49 -2.10
CA ALA A 70 10.13 -7.63 -2.83
C ALA A 70 10.77 -6.32 -3.30
N CYS A 71 11.98 -6.01 -2.82
CA CYS A 71 12.71 -4.78 -3.13
C CYS A 71 14.17 -5.01 -3.61
N PRO A 72 14.41 -5.81 -4.67
CA PRO A 72 15.76 -6.11 -5.15
C PRO A 72 16.54 -4.88 -5.66
N ASN A 73 15.88 -3.91 -6.28
CA ASN A 73 16.55 -2.69 -6.79
C ASN A 73 16.94 -1.76 -5.64
N LEU A 74 16.07 -1.61 -4.63
CA LEU A 74 16.41 -0.91 -3.39
C LEU A 74 17.62 -1.57 -2.70
N VAL A 75 17.65 -2.89 -2.59
CA VAL A 75 18.79 -3.62 -1.99
C VAL A 75 20.07 -3.34 -2.76
N SER A 76 20.03 -3.44 -4.09
CA SER A 76 21.19 -3.17 -4.95
C SER A 76 21.68 -1.74 -4.80
N LEU A 77 20.76 -0.77 -4.74
CA LEU A 77 21.08 0.63 -4.54
C LEU A 77 21.68 0.89 -3.15
N LEU A 78 21.09 0.37 -2.08
CA LEU A 78 21.61 0.55 -0.71
C LEU A 78 23.01 -0.05 -0.57
N ASN A 79 23.25 -1.22 -1.15
CA ASN A 79 24.56 -1.86 -1.18
C ASN A 79 25.58 -1.01 -1.95
N TYR A 80 25.21 -0.48 -3.12
CA TYR A 80 26.08 0.40 -3.91
C TYR A 80 26.42 1.69 -3.17
N LEU A 81 25.45 2.28 -2.45
CA LEU A 81 25.65 3.48 -1.65
C LEU A 81 26.36 3.21 -0.30
N GLY A 82 26.61 1.95 0.05
CA GLY A 82 27.24 1.58 1.32
C GLY A 82 26.38 1.83 2.55
N ILE A 83 25.05 1.82 2.39
CA ILE A 83 24.11 2.11 3.48
C ILE A 83 23.79 0.81 4.25
N ALA A 84 24.08 0.82 5.56
CA ALA A 84 23.82 -0.31 6.44
C ALA A 84 22.33 -0.57 6.64
N THR A 85 21.98 -1.85 6.73
CA THR A 85 20.63 -2.32 6.98
C THR A 85 20.63 -3.45 8.00
N THR A 86 19.61 -3.47 8.86
CA THR A 86 19.48 -4.46 9.94
C THR A 86 18.15 -5.19 9.85
N ALA A 87 18.16 -6.50 10.15
CA ALA A 87 16.95 -7.31 10.22
C ALA A 87 16.07 -6.90 11.42
N VAL A 88 14.78 -6.69 11.19
CA VAL A 88 13.81 -6.29 12.20
C VAL A 88 12.64 -7.27 12.28
N PRO A 89 12.01 -7.44 13.46
CA PRO A 89 10.77 -8.18 13.56
C PRO A 89 9.65 -7.46 12.79
N PHE A 90 8.63 -8.23 12.41
CA PHE A 90 7.42 -7.71 11.78
C PHE A 90 6.21 -8.18 12.58
N SER A 91 5.49 -7.23 13.15
CA SER A 91 4.25 -7.45 13.88
C SER A 91 3.19 -6.45 13.47
N PHE A 92 1.94 -6.89 13.47
CA PHE A 92 0.79 -6.03 13.22
C PHE A 92 -0.40 -6.52 14.04
N GLY A 93 -1.41 -5.70 14.23
CA GLY A 93 -2.62 -6.09 14.92
C GLY A 93 -3.84 -5.34 14.45
N ALA A 94 -4.98 -5.81 14.93
CA ALA A 94 -6.28 -5.18 14.70
C ALA A 94 -7.03 -5.05 16.01
N SER A 95 -7.72 -3.94 16.21
CA SER A 95 -8.59 -3.71 17.37
C SER A 95 -9.90 -3.08 16.95
N ASP A 96 -11.00 -3.44 17.61
CA ASP A 96 -12.35 -2.93 17.34
C ASP A 96 -13.01 -2.28 18.57
N GLY A 97 -12.18 -1.92 19.57
CA GLY A 97 -12.61 -1.41 20.88
C GLY A 97 -13.05 -2.49 21.87
N THR A 98 -13.44 -3.68 21.40
CA THR A 98 -13.89 -4.80 22.26
C THR A 98 -12.92 -5.97 22.26
N GLN A 99 -12.27 -6.24 21.13
CA GLN A 99 -11.32 -7.31 20.92
C GLN A 99 -10.07 -6.73 20.26
N SER A 100 -8.91 -7.30 20.61
CA SER A 100 -7.65 -7.04 19.92
C SER A 100 -7.04 -8.36 19.44
N PHE A 101 -6.52 -8.32 18.23
CA PHE A 101 -5.85 -9.43 17.55
C PHE A 101 -4.43 -9.03 17.25
N LYS A 102 -3.49 -9.93 17.56
CA LYS A 102 -2.06 -9.70 17.36
C LYS A 102 -1.51 -10.74 16.40
N TRP A 103 -0.80 -10.25 15.40
CA TRP A 103 -0.22 -11.03 14.33
C TRP A 103 1.27 -10.78 14.25
N TYR A 104 2.02 -11.86 14.02
CA TYR A 104 3.45 -11.81 13.82
C TYR A 104 3.78 -12.43 12.45
N SER A 105 5.04 -12.31 12.02
CA SER A 105 5.55 -12.86 10.76
C SER A 105 5.24 -14.36 10.49
N SER A 106 4.82 -15.11 11.51
CA SER A 106 4.31 -16.47 11.34
C SER A 106 3.03 -16.65 12.16
N ILE A 107 2.00 -17.26 11.53
CA ILE A 107 0.75 -17.64 12.20
C ILE A 107 1.03 -18.52 13.43
N LEU A 108 2.02 -19.42 13.35
CA LEU A 108 2.43 -20.25 14.49
C LEU A 108 2.95 -19.40 15.66
N LYS A 109 3.75 -18.37 15.37
CA LYS A 109 4.26 -17.44 16.39
C LYS A 109 3.11 -16.64 17.02
N SER A 110 2.10 -16.26 16.24
CA SER A 110 0.88 -15.61 16.76
C SER A 110 0.12 -16.52 17.72
N VAL A 111 -0.07 -17.79 17.38
CA VAL A 111 -0.75 -18.76 18.25
C VAL A 111 0.07 -19.04 19.52
N LEU A 112 1.39 -19.16 19.41
CA LEU A 112 2.27 -19.42 20.57
C LEU A 112 2.31 -18.24 21.54
N LEU A 113 2.32 -17.00 21.03
CA LEU A 113 2.36 -15.79 21.85
C LEU A 113 0.98 -15.40 22.40
N CYS A 114 -0.10 -15.81 21.73
CA CYS A 114 -1.48 -15.53 22.13
C CYS A 114 -2.32 -16.82 22.17
N PRO A 115 -2.02 -17.79 23.06
CA PRO A 115 -2.72 -19.09 23.09
C PRO A 115 -4.22 -18.95 23.40
N GLN A 116 -4.61 -17.87 24.08
CA GLN A 116 -6.00 -17.53 24.38
C GLN A 116 -6.86 -17.38 23.11
N MET A 117 -6.26 -17.08 21.96
CA MET A 117 -6.96 -17.03 20.67
C MET A 117 -7.62 -18.37 20.33
N LEU A 118 -7.10 -19.51 20.82
CA LEU A 118 -7.67 -20.82 20.54
C LEU A 118 -8.96 -21.11 21.33
N TRP A 119 -9.24 -20.35 22.39
CA TRP A 119 -10.48 -20.49 23.17
C TRP A 119 -11.64 -19.65 22.64
N ASN A 120 -11.37 -18.67 21.76
CA ASN A 120 -12.40 -17.85 21.15
C ASN A 120 -12.78 -18.42 19.77
N LYS A 121 -14.04 -18.82 19.60
CA LYS A 121 -14.57 -19.35 18.33
C LYS A 121 -14.28 -18.44 17.13
N GLN A 122 -14.43 -17.13 17.31
CA GLN A 122 -14.22 -16.14 16.26
C GLN A 122 -12.74 -16.05 15.86
N ALA A 123 -11.84 -16.15 16.85
CA ALA A 123 -10.39 -16.17 16.63
C ALA A 123 -9.93 -17.48 15.95
N CYS A 124 -10.51 -18.62 16.31
CA CYS A 124 -10.25 -19.88 15.61
C CYS A 124 -10.70 -19.83 14.15
N ARG A 125 -11.90 -19.28 13.87
CA ARG A 125 -12.39 -19.10 12.49
C ARG A 125 -11.45 -18.20 11.69
N LEU A 126 -10.99 -17.11 12.29
CA LEU A 126 -10.04 -16.17 11.71
C LEU A 126 -8.68 -16.82 11.39
N LEU A 127 -8.15 -17.64 12.31
CA LEU A 127 -6.92 -18.41 12.09
C LEU A 127 -7.07 -19.41 10.94
N LEU A 128 -8.20 -20.13 10.90
CA LEU A 128 -8.50 -21.06 9.81
C LEU A 128 -8.60 -20.34 8.47
N ASP A 129 -9.28 -19.19 8.42
CA ASP A 129 -9.36 -18.37 7.21
C ASP A 129 -7.97 -17.91 6.76
N ALA A 130 -7.11 -17.46 7.67
CA ALA A 130 -5.75 -17.05 7.34
C ALA A 130 -4.88 -18.19 6.81
N ILE A 131 -4.98 -19.39 7.40
CA ILE A 131 -4.28 -20.58 6.91
C ILE A 131 -4.81 -20.97 5.53
N CYS A 132 -6.13 -21.05 5.37
CA CYS A 132 -6.74 -21.41 4.10
C CYS A 132 -6.37 -20.41 3.00
N PHE A 133 -6.42 -19.10 3.29
CA PHE A 133 -6.04 -18.06 2.33
C PHE A 133 -4.60 -18.23 1.87
N ARG A 134 -3.67 -18.48 2.81
CA ARG A 134 -2.25 -18.69 2.50
C ARG A 134 -2.02 -19.80 1.45
N HIS A 135 -2.77 -20.90 1.58
CA HIS A 135 -2.63 -22.06 0.70
C HIS A 135 -3.46 -21.95 -0.59
N LEU A 136 -4.67 -21.40 -0.50
CA LEU A 136 -5.63 -21.39 -1.60
C LEU A 136 -5.49 -20.15 -2.50
N ALA A 137 -5.08 -18.99 -1.98
CA ALA A 137 -4.94 -17.78 -2.81
C ALA A 137 -3.90 -17.95 -3.93
N VAL A 138 -2.94 -18.87 -3.77
CA VAL A 138 -1.94 -19.18 -4.81
C VAL A 138 -2.59 -19.79 -6.06
N THR A 139 -3.74 -20.46 -5.96
CA THR A 139 -4.42 -21.03 -7.14
C THR A 139 -5.00 -19.95 -8.06
N VAL A 140 -5.33 -18.78 -7.50
CA VAL A 140 -5.76 -17.59 -8.28
C VAL A 140 -4.65 -17.12 -9.22
N LEU A 141 -3.38 -17.34 -8.85
CA LEU A 141 -2.23 -16.98 -9.69
C LEU A 141 -1.99 -17.98 -10.83
N THR A 142 -2.46 -19.22 -10.69
CA THR A 142 -2.30 -20.27 -11.71
C THR A 142 -3.42 -20.30 -12.74
N ASP A 143 -4.47 -19.51 -12.55
CA ASP A 143 -5.54 -19.39 -13.54
C ASP A 143 -5.07 -18.49 -14.69
N GLU A 144 -4.73 -19.13 -15.82
CA GLU A 144 -4.27 -18.47 -17.05
C GLU A 144 -5.40 -17.79 -17.83
N SER A 145 -6.65 -17.92 -17.38
CA SER A 145 -7.76 -17.32 -18.09
C SER A 145 -7.82 -15.81 -17.86
N ARG A 146 -7.44 -15.06 -18.90
CA ARG A 146 -7.66 -13.60 -19.15
C ARG A 146 -6.54 -12.63 -18.74
N GLY A 147 -5.39 -12.71 -19.39
CA GLY A 147 -4.45 -11.59 -19.47
C GLY A 147 -4.79 -10.71 -20.66
N SER A 148 -5.64 -9.68 -20.50
CA SER A 148 -5.79 -8.47 -21.38
C SER A 148 -7.15 -7.78 -21.23
N GLU A 149 -8.16 -8.42 -20.64
CA GLU A 149 -9.48 -7.80 -20.44
C GLU A 149 -9.48 -6.90 -19.19
N PRO A 150 -10.32 -5.84 -19.15
CA PRO A 150 -10.51 -5.08 -17.93
C PRO A 150 -11.01 -6.01 -16.81
N PRO A 151 -10.46 -5.88 -15.59
CA PRO A 151 -10.87 -6.70 -14.46
C PRO A 151 -12.40 -6.60 -14.25
N LYS A 152 -13.05 -7.75 -14.19
CA LYS A 152 -14.50 -7.86 -13.98
C LYS A 152 -14.80 -7.79 -12.49
N VAL A 153 -16.08 -7.60 -12.15
CA VAL A 153 -16.55 -7.59 -10.74
C VAL A 153 -16.20 -8.90 -10.01
N GLU A 154 -16.14 -10.01 -10.75
CA GLU A 154 -15.73 -11.34 -10.26
C GLU A 154 -14.25 -11.40 -9.86
N ASP A 155 -13.41 -10.51 -10.42
CA ASP A 155 -11.97 -10.47 -10.15
C ASP A 155 -11.65 -9.63 -8.89
N LEU A 156 -12.65 -9.04 -8.24
CA LEU A 156 -12.49 -8.21 -7.05
C LEU A 156 -12.33 -9.05 -5.78
N THR A 157 -11.51 -8.57 -4.85
CA THR A 157 -11.24 -9.27 -3.58
C THR A 157 -12.51 -9.49 -2.76
N GLU A 158 -13.43 -8.53 -2.69
CA GLU A 158 -14.68 -8.71 -1.94
C GLU A 158 -15.51 -9.88 -2.48
N THR A 159 -15.67 -9.94 -3.80
CA THR A 159 -16.43 -10.99 -4.49
C THR A 159 -15.78 -12.35 -4.24
N TYR A 160 -14.47 -12.47 -4.46
CA TYR A 160 -13.71 -13.70 -4.20
C TYR A 160 -13.84 -14.15 -2.74
N LEU A 161 -13.68 -13.23 -1.77
CA LEU A 161 -13.76 -13.58 -0.35
C LEU A 161 -15.16 -14.09 0.01
N SER A 162 -16.21 -13.49 -0.55
CA SER A 162 -17.60 -13.93 -0.36
C SER A 162 -17.85 -15.31 -0.97
N ASP A 163 -17.43 -15.52 -2.22
CA ASP A 163 -17.68 -16.76 -2.96
C ASP A 163 -16.95 -17.96 -2.33
N GLU A 164 -15.73 -17.74 -1.83
CA GLU A 164 -14.93 -18.74 -1.11
C GLU A 164 -15.29 -18.87 0.38
N GLY A 165 -16.29 -18.13 0.85
CA GLY A 165 -16.82 -18.22 2.22
C GLY A 165 -15.86 -17.74 3.31
N TYR A 166 -14.96 -16.79 3.01
CA TYR A 166 -14.13 -16.14 4.03
C TYR A 166 -14.96 -15.23 4.91
N SER A 167 -14.62 -15.15 6.21
CA SER A 167 -15.36 -14.28 7.13
C SER A 167 -15.02 -12.80 6.94
N ASN A 168 -15.98 -11.90 7.22
CA ASN A 168 -15.70 -10.45 7.31
C ASN A 168 -14.62 -10.15 8.36
N SER A 169 -14.56 -10.96 9.43
CA SER A 169 -13.49 -10.86 10.43
C SER A 169 -12.11 -11.12 9.84
N PHE A 170 -11.98 -12.02 8.87
CA PHE A 170 -10.72 -12.25 8.15
C PHE A 170 -10.32 -11.05 7.31
N ARG A 171 -11.25 -10.50 6.53
CA ARG A 171 -11.02 -9.29 5.75
C ARG A 171 -10.59 -8.13 6.66
N ASP A 172 -11.35 -7.85 7.71
CA ASP A 172 -11.20 -6.64 8.51
C ASP A 172 -10.10 -6.73 9.58
N LYS A 173 -9.87 -7.91 10.17
CA LYS A 173 -8.96 -8.10 11.32
C LYS A 173 -7.64 -8.81 10.99
N TYR A 174 -7.47 -9.30 9.75
CA TYR A 174 -6.21 -9.88 9.29
C TYR A 174 -5.73 -9.23 7.99
N LEU A 175 -6.54 -9.28 6.92
CA LEU A 175 -6.10 -8.88 5.59
C LEU A 175 -5.90 -7.37 5.46
N ALA A 176 -6.89 -6.56 5.85
CA ALA A 176 -6.76 -5.10 5.82
C ALA A 176 -5.59 -4.59 6.71
N PRO A 177 -5.42 -5.04 7.97
CA PRO A 177 -4.27 -4.68 8.79
C PRO A 177 -2.92 -5.07 8.17
N LEU A 178 -2.82 -6.27 7.59
CA LEU A 178 -1.59 -6.74 6.93
C LEU A 178 -1.24 -5.84 5.75
N LEU A 179 -2.20 -5.58 4.86
CA LEU A 179 -2.01 -4.72 3.70
C LEU A 179 -1.75 -3.27 4.08
N SER A 180 -2.40 -2.79 5.14
CA SER A 180 -2.10 -1.49 5.73
C SER A 180 -0.66 -1.36 6.20
N MET A 181 -0.09 -2.44 6.76
CA MET A 181 1.33 -2.45 7.10
C MET A 181 2.24 -2.47 5.86
N LEU A 182 1.87 -3.22 4.81
CA LEU A 182 2.66 -3.33 3.57
C LEU A 182 2.70 -2.02 2.78
N TRP A 183 1.53 -1.44 2.51
CA TRP A 183 1.39 -0.20 1.73
C TRP A 183 1.35 1.07 2.56
N ARG A 184 1.48 0.96 3.89
CA ARG A 184 1.58 2.11 4.81
C ARG A 184 0.40 3.09 4.69
N THR A 185 -0.77 2.54 4.38
CA THR A 185 -2.00 3.28 4.13
C THR A 185 -3.17 2.56 4.79
N ASN A 186 -4.37 3.13 4.73
CA ASN A 186 -5.58 2.46 5.19
C ASN A 186 -6.15 1.57 4.07
N ALA A 187 -5.70 0.30 4.02
CA ALA A 187 -6.09 -0.65 2.99
C ALA A 187 -7.59 -0.99 3.02
N GLY A 188 -8.27 -0.88 4.18
CA GLY A 188 -9.70 -1.15 4.27
C GLY A 188 -10.58 -0.23 3.40
N ARG A 189 -10.05 0.90 2.93
CA ARG A 189 -10.76 1.83 2.03
C ARG A 189 -10.90 1.28 0.61
N PHE A 190 -9.90 0.55 0.11
CA PHE A 190 -9.85 0.10 -1.28
C PHE A 190 -9.84 -1.43 -1.43
N LEU A 191 -9.61 -2.19 -0.35
CA LEU A 191 -9.49 -3.66 -0.39
C LEU A 191 -10.66 -4.32 -1.13
N ALA A 192 -11.89 -3.86 -0.93
CA ALA A 192 -13.06 -4.42 -1.59
C ALA A 192 -13.02 -4.29 -3.13
N ARG A 193 -12.35 -3.24 -3.64
CA ARG A 193 -12.21 -2.91 -5.07
C ARG A 193 -10.86 -3.35 -5.65
N PHE A 194 -10.01 -3.96 -4.84
CA PHE A 194 -8.70 -4.41 -5.29
C PHE A 194 -8.81 -5.78 -5.96
N PRO A 195 -8.21 -5.99 -7.15
CA PRO A 195 -8.26 -7.29 -7.79
C PRO A 195 -7.55 -8.39 -6.99
N VAL A 196 -8.20 -9.54 -6.82
CA VAL A 196 -7.68 -10.66 -6.01
C VAL A 196 -6.39 -11.23 -6.57
N LYS A 197 -6.20 -11.22 -7.90
CA LYS A 197 -4.97 -11.68 -8.54
C LYS A 197 -3.77 -10.81 -8.17
N ALA A 198 -3.95 -9.49 -8.23
CA ALA A 198 -2.93 -8.53 -7.81
C ALA A 198 -2.64 -8.65 -6.31
N LEU A 199 -3.66 -8.93 -5.50
CA LEU A 199 -3.50 -9.22 -4.07
C LEU A 199 -2.66 -10.47 -3.81
N ALA A 200 -3.02 -11.59 -4.42
CA ALA A 200 -2.29 -12.84 -4.26
C ALA A 200 -0.84 -12.67 -4.71
N ARG A 201 -0.60 -11.93 -5.81
CA ARG A 201 0.75 -11.64 -6.31
C ARG A 201 1.55 -10.81 -5.32
N CYS A 202 1.00 -9.70 -4.85
CA CYS A 202 1.64 -8.84 -3.83
C CYS A 202 2.04 -9.64 -2.58
N LEU A 203 1.15 -10.50 -2.08
CA LEU A 203 1.45 -11.32 -0.90
C LEU A 203 2.47 -12.43 -1.19
N SER A 204 2.49 -12.97 -2.42
CA SER A 204 3.50 -13.92 -2.87
C SER A 204 4.89 -13.28 -2.95
N ASP A 205 4.99 -12.08 -3.53
CA ASP A 205 6.26 -11.33 -3.66
C ASP A 205 6.89 -11.06 -2.28
N HIS A 206 6.05 -10.86 -1.26
CA HIS A 206 6.48 -10.67 0.13
C HIS A 206 6.72 -11.97 0.91
N ASP A 207 6.64 -13.15 0.28
CA ASP A 207 6.69 -14.46 0.95
C ASP A 207 5.64 -14.67 2.05
N LEU A 208 4.54 -13.91 2.02
CA LEU A 208 3.45 -14.03 2.98
C LEU A 208 2.54 -15.24 2.66
N LEU A 209 2.56 -15.71 1.42
CA LEU A 209 1.88 -16.95 1.00
C LEU A 209 2.76 -18.20 1.16
N CYS A 210 4.09 -18.07 1.29
CA CYS A 210 5.02 -19.21 1.27
C CYS A 210 4.95 -20.09 2.53
N THR A 211 4.79 -21.40 2.40
CA THR A 211 4.59 -22.34 3.53
C THR A 211 5.86 -23.06 3.98
N ASP A 212 6.92 -23.01 3.17
CA ASP A 212 8.21 -23.74 3.33
C ASP A 212 9.11 -23.27 4.50
N GLY A 213 8.55 -22.66 5.55
CA GLY A 213 9.30 -22.26 6.75
C GLY A 213 10.29 -21.10 6.56
N MET A 214 10.52 -20.63 5.33
CA MET A 214 11.21 -19.37 5.06
C MET A 214 10.34 -18.21 5.56
N LYS A 215 10.77 -17.62 6.67
CA LYS A 215 10.12 -16.47 7.28
C LYS A 215 10.42 -15.23 6.43
N PRO A 216 9.43 -14.38 6.14
CA PRO A 216 9.71 -13.09 5.53
C PRO A 216 10.65 -12.31 6.45
N LYS A 217 11.85 -12.00 5.95
CA LYS A 217 12.85 -11.22 6.67
C LYS A 217 12.61 -9.76 6.35
N TRP A 218 12.18 -9.00 7.35
CA TRP A 218 12.04 -7.56 7.23
C TRP A 218 13.34 -6.90 7.62
N TRP A 219 13.74 -5.90 6.85
CA TRP A 219 14.99 -5.17 7.03
C TRP A 219 14.67 -3.70 7.16
N ARG A 220 15.55 -2.96 7.82
CA ARG A 220 15.41 -1.52 8.06
C ARG A 220 16.68 -0.81 7.64
N ILE A 221 16.55 0.36 7.01
CA ILE A 221 17.66 1.29 6.78
C ILE A 221 18.08 1.91 8.13
N ASP A 222 19.31 1.65 8.58
CA ASP A 222 19.70 1.95 9.97
C ASP A 222 19.80 3.44 10.28
N LEU A 223 20.23 4.23 9.31
CA LEU A 223 20.34 5.69 9.41
C LEU A 223 19.06 6.42 8.93
N GLY A 224 18.00 5.67 8.63
CA GLY A 224 16.72 6.22 8.20
C GLY A 224 16.67 6.66 6.74
N VAL A 225 15.47 7.08 6.31
CA VAL A 225 15.20 7.45 4.92
C VAL A 225 15.79 8.81 4.55
N GLY A 226 15.89 9.73 5.50
CA GLY A 226 16.52 11.03 5.28
C GLY A 226 18.00 10.91 4.93
N HIS A 227 18.74 10.01 5.61
CA HIS A 227 20.12 9.72 5.26
C HIS A 227 20.23 9.08 3.87
N PHE A 228 19.34 8.15 3.54
CA PHE A 228 19.29 7.53 2.22
C PHE A 228 19.11 8.56 1.10
N ILE A 229 18.15 9.48 1.24
CA ILE A 229 17.95 10.57 0.27
C ILE A 229 19.18 11.48 0.18
N LYS A 230 19.73 11.93 1.34
CA LYS A 230 20.94 12.76 1.39
C LYS A 230 22.11 12.10 0.65
N THR A 231 22.30 10.80 0.82
CA THR A 231 23.37 10.03 0.17
C THR A 231 23.14 9.89 -1.34
N MET A 232 21.89 9.71 -1.80
CA MET A 232 21.58 9.69 -3.24
C MET A 232 21.87 11.03 -3.92
N VAL A 233 21.52 12.15 -3.27
CA VAL A 233 21.62 13.48 -3.90
C VAL A 233 23.01 14.11 -3.77
N LYS A 234 23.89 13.53 -2.95
CA LYS A 234 25.21 14.09 -2.59
C LYS A 234 26.08 14.42 -3.81
N ASP A 235 26.08 13.54 -4.81
CA ASP A 235 26.95 13.66 -5.99
C ASP A 235 26.19 14.21 -7.22
N LEU A 236 24.97 14.73 -7.03
CA LEU A 236 24.20 15.36 -8.09
C LEU A 236 24.59 16.85 -8.24
N PRO A 237 24.58 17.40 -9.46
CA PRO A 237 24.89 18.82 -9.68
C PRO A 237 23.80 19.70 -9.04
N HIS A 238 24.13 20.34 -7.91
CA HIS A 238 23.18 21.14 -7.13
C HIS A 238 22.60 22.33 -7.90
N GLU A 239 23.36 22.90 -8.84
CA GLU A 239 22.94 23.98 -9.73
C GLU A 239 21.85 23.57 -10.74
N LYS A 240 21.60 22.27 -10.88
CA LYS A 240 20.54 21.69 -11.71
C LYS A 240 19.33 21.23 -10.89
N ILE A 241 19.33 21.47 -9.57
CA ILE A 241 18.23 21.16 -8.67
C ILE A 241 17.53 22.46 -8.27
N TYR A 242 16.31 22.64 -8.73
CA TYR A 242 15.49 23.84 -8.49
C TYR A 242 14.44 23.54 -7.42
N LEU A 243 14.74 23.92 -6.17
CA LEU A 243 13.82 23.85 -5.05
C LEU A 243 12.86 25.04 -5.04
N GLN A 244 11.72 24.91 -4.36
CA GLN A 244 10.65 25.93 -4.31
C GLN A 244 10.21 26.42 -5.70
N THR A 245 10.41 25.59 -6.72
CA THR A 245 10.21 25.92 -8.13
C THR A 245 9.11 25.01 -8.67
N ARG A 246 7.87 25.32 -8.31
CA ARG A 246 6.72 24.54 -8.75
C ARG A 246 6.49 24.75 -10.24
N VAL A 247 6.40 23.66 -10.99
CA VAL A 247 5.99 23.70 -12.39
C VAL A 247 4.48 23.91 -12.47
N ASN A 248 4.06 24.96 -13.16
CA ASN A 248 2.65 25.33 -13.30
C ASN A 248 2.05 24.81 -14.59
N GLU A 249 2.81 24.85 -15.68
CA GLU A 249 2.32 24.51 -17.01
C GLU A 249 3.44 23.91 -17.87
N ILE A 250 3.08 22.93 -18.70
CA ILE A 250 3.93 22.41 -19.78
C ILE A 250 3.20 22.60 -21.11
N THR A 251 3.79 23.41 -21.98
CA THR A 251 3.30 23.68 -23.32
C THR A 251 4.19 23.00 -24.35
N ARG A 252 3.59 22.54 -25.45
CA ARG A 252 4.36 21.97 -26.56
C ARG A 252 4.60 23.05 -27.61
N HIS A 253 5.84 23.48 -27.78
CA HIS A 253 6.23 24.45 -28.81
C HIS A 253 6.51 23.81 -30.16
N SER A 254 7.08 22.60 -30.17
CA SER A 254 7.39 21.88 -31.41
C SER A 254 7.25 20.36 -31.26
N LYS A 255 7.59 19.60 -32.31
CA LYS A 255 7.54 18.12 -32.25
C LYS A 255 8.39 17.54 -31.12
N SER A 256 9.51 18.18 -30.77
CA SER A 256 10.49 17.67 -29.81
C SER A 256 10.91 18.72 -28.77
N ASN A 257 10.09 19.73 -28.50
CA ASN A 257 10.45 20.77 -27.54
C ASN A 257 9.24 21.22 -26.72
N TYR A 258 9.41 21.21 -25.40
CA TYR A 258 8.44 21.56 -24.39
C TYR A 258 8.87 22.81 -23.62
N GLY A 259 7.97 23.78 -23.54
CA GLY A 259 8.09 24.95 -22.67
C GLY A 259 7.57 24.61 -21.29
N LEU A 260 8.42 24.79 -20.28
CA LEU A 260 8.12 24.50 -18.89
C LEU A 260 8.04 25.83 -18.13
N VAL A 261 6.84 26.17 -17.65
CA VAL A 261 6.58 27.43 -16.95
C VAL A 261 6.58 27.18 -15.45
N THR A 262 7.48 27.85 -14.74
CA THR A 262 7.66 27.75 -13.29
C THR A 262 6.81 28.78 -12.53
N CYS A 263 6.73 28.65 -11.21
CA CYS A 263 5.87 29.49 -10.37
C CYS A 263 6.24 30.97 -10.32
N ASP A 264 7.46 31.32 -10.68
CA ASP A 264 7.95 32.69 -10.88
C ASP A 264 7.66 33.24 -12.30
N GLY A 265 7.01 32.45 -13.16
CA GLY A 265 6.64 32.83 -14.52
C GLY A 265 7.78 32.69 -15.54
N GLN A 266 8.93 32.15 -15.15
CA GLN A 266 10.01 31.86 -16.10
C GLN A 266 9.64 30.63 -16.95
N GLU A 267 10.01 30.70 -18.24
CA GLU A 267 9.84 29.59 -19.17
C GLU A 267 11.21 29.03 -19.57
N SER A 268 11.35 27.71 -19.51
CA SER A 268 12.54 26.99 -19.97
C SER A 268 12.18 25.88 -20.96
N LEU A 269 12.98 25.75 -22.01
CA LEU A 269 12.78 24.77 -23.08
C LEU A 269 13.52 23.47 -22.81
N PHE A 270 12.84 22.34 -23.03
CA PHE A 270 13.35 20.98 -22.82
C PHE A 270 12.96 20.05 -23.95
N ASP A 271 13.87 19.15 -24.34
CA ASP A 271 13.64 18.15 -25.39
C ASP A 271 12.81 16.96 -24.87
N HIS A 272 12.95 16.68 -23.57
CA HIS A 272 12.29 15.57 -22.90
C HIS A 272 11.83 15.99 -21.51
N VAL A 273 10.64 15.54 -21.08
CA VAL A 273 10.14 15.79 -19.73
C VAL A 273 9.75 14.47 -19.06
N ILE A 274 10.32 14.23 -17.89
CA ILE A 274 9.96 13.13 -16.99
C ILE A 274 9.05 13.70 -15.90
N LEU A 275 7.79 13.28 -15.91
CA LEU A 275 6.80 13.67 -14.91
C LEU A 275 6.78 12.65 -13.78
N THR A 276 7.21 13.07 -12.59
CA THR A 276 7.27 12.23 -11.39
C THR A 276 6.39 12.72 -10.25
N VAL A 277 5.21 13.21 -10.61
CA VAL A 277 4.15 13.67 -9.72
C VAL A 277 2.90 12.81 -9.90
N ASP A 278 1.89 12.99 -9.03
CA ASP A 278 0.65 12.23 -9.12
C ASP A 278 -0.15 12.53 -10.41
N GLY A 279 -1.08 11.64 -10.77
CA GLY A 279 -1.84 11.74 -12.01
C GLY A 279 -2.66 13.03 -12.13
N ASN A 280 -3.25 13.52 -11.03
CA ASN A 280 -4.03 14.76 -11.06
C ASN A 280 -3.11 15.96 -11.34
N GLU A 281 -1.93 15.97 -10.74
CA GLU A 281 -0.93 16.99 -10.97
C GLU A 281 -0.40 16.95 -12.42
N ILE A 282 -0.20 15.76 -12.99
CA ILE A 282 0.17 15.61 -14.41
C ILE A 282 -0.87 16.24 -15.34
N ILE A 283 -2.16 15.92 -15.12
CA ILE A 283 -3.25 16.47 -15.93
C ILE A 283 -3.36 17.98 -15.78
N ARG A 284 -3.15 18.50 -14.56
CA ARG A 284 -3.15 19.93 -14.26
C ARG A 284 -2.02 20.65 -15.01
N ILE A 285 -0.80 20.12 -14.96
CA ILE A 285 0.37 20.74 -15.59
C ILE A 285 0.30 20.65 -17.12
N LEU A 286 -0.15 19.51 -17.67
CA LEU A 286 -0.25 19.34 -19.12
C LEU A 286 -1.44 20.08 -19.74
N GLY A 287 -2.54 20.27 -19.02
CA GLY A 287 -3.70 21.05 -19.47
C GLY A 287 -4.22 20.66 -20.87
N SER A 288 -4.09 21.57 -21.82
CA SER A 288 -4.48 21.37 -23.24
C SER A 288 -3.46 20.56 -24.03
N THR A 289 -2.21 20.47 -23.57
CA THR A 289 -1.11 19.68 -24.18
C THR A 289 -1.33 18.17 -24.04
N ALA A 290 -2.13 17.72 -23.07
CA ALA A 290 -2.45 16.31 -22.88
C ALA A 290 -3.42 15.78 -23.95
N THR A 291 -3.05 14.68 -24.60
CA THR A 291 -3.87 13.97 -25.58
C THR A 291 -5.04 13.25 -24.90
N ALA A 292 -6.06 12.84 -25.68
CA ALA A 292 -7.20 12.11 -25.13
C ALA A 292 -6.78 10.79 -24.45
N GLY A 293 -5.89 10.02 -25.07
CA GLY A 293 -5.42 8.74 -24.51
C GLY A 293 -4.60 8.92 -23.23
N GLU A 294 -3.75 9.95 -23.15
CA GLU A 294 -3.04 10.27 -21.90
C GLU A 294 -4.00 10.69 -20.80
N LYS A 295 -5.02 11.50 -21.12
CA LYS A 295 -6.04 11.90 -20.14
C LYS A 295 -6.79 10.69 -19.60
N GLU A 296 -7.26 9.81 -20.49
CA GLU A 296 -7.99 8.60 -20.14
C GLU A 296 -7.16 7.69 -19.22
N ILE A 297 -5.91 7.42 -19.57
CA ILE A 297 -5.03 6.55 -18.77
C ILE A 297 -4.66 7.22 -17.44
N ILE A 298 -4.18 8.47 -17.46
CA ILE A 298 -3.61 9.11 -16.27
C ILE A 298 -4.70 9.47 -15.24
N GLN A 299 -5.91 9.82 -15.68
CA GLN A 299 -7.03 10.08 -14.76
C GLN A 299 -7.51 8.82 -14.04
N CYS A 300 -7.32 7.65 -14.64
CA CYS A 300 -7.64 6.36 -14.02
C CYS A 300 -6.60 5.90 -13.00
N LEU A 301 -5.43 6.52 -12.94
CA LEU A 301 -4.42 6.27 -11.90
C LEU A 301 -4.84 6.95 -10.60
N GLY A 302 -5.76 6.29 -9.89
CA GLY A 302 -6.40 6.80 -8.70
C GLY A 302 -5.42 7.09 -7.57
N VAL A 303 -5.73 8.13 -6.80
CA VAL A 303 -5.00 8.48 -5.58
C VAL A 303 -5.97 8.77 -4.45
N THR A 304 -5.54 8.44 -3.24
CA THR A 304 -6.27 8.71 -2.01
C THR A 304 -5.51 9.71 -1.15
N ARG A 305 -6.24 10.59 -0.47
CA ARG A 305 -5.68 11.57 0.46
C ARG A 305 -5.70 10.99 1.87
N ASN A 306 -4.54 11.02 2.51
CA ASN A 306 -4.34 10.53 3.86
C ASN A 306 -3.83 11.64 4.77
N ILE A 307 -4.49 11.79 5.91
CA ILE A 307 -4.03 12.69 6.96
C ILE A 307 -3.11 11.88 7.88
N VAL A 308 -1.90 12.37 8.11
CA VAL A 308 -0.89 11.72 8.93
C VAL A 308 -0.55 12.64 10.09
N ILE A 309 -0.65 12.13 11.31
CA ILE A 309 -0.41 12.88 12.54
C ILE A 309 0.72 12.22 13.32
N LEU A 310 1.77 12.97 13.62
CA LEU A 310 2.84 12.57 14.54
C LEU A 310 2.47 13.06 15.96
N HIS A 311 2.41 12.15 16.93
CA HIS A 311 1.96 12.47 18.29
C HIS A 311 2.50 11.50 19.36
N SER A 312 2.27 11.85 20.63
CA SER A 312 2.55 10.99 21.82
C SER A 312 1.30 10.54 22.58
N ASP A 313 0.11 10.80 22.02
CA ASP A 313 -1.16 10.39 22.62
C ASP A 313 -1.36 8.86 22.65
N HIS A 314 -1.47 8.31 23.86
CA HIS A 314 -1.63 6.89 24.16
C HIS A 314 -3.09 6.48 24.42
N SER A 315 -4.04 7.42 24.40
CA SER A 315 -5.45 7.21 24.79
C SER A 315 -6.21 6.14 24.00
N MET A 316 -5.66 5.67 22.86
CA MET A 316 -6.30 4.66 22.01
C MET A 316 -5.66 3.26 22.04
N GLU A 317 -4.93 2.89 23.11
CA GLU A 317 -4.42 1.52 23.26
C GLU A 317 -4.96 0.78 24.49
N PRO A 318 -5.75 -0.28 24.28
CA PRO A 318 -5.84 -1.39 25.21
C PRO A 318 -4.93 -2.53 24.73
N GLY A 319 -3.68 -2.57 25.22
CA GLY A 319 -2.90 -3.80 25.30
C GLY A 319 -1.68 -3.94 24.38
N GLY A 320 -0.53 -3.44 24.86
CA GLY A 320 0.83 -3.84 24.45
C GLY A 320 1.34 -3.24 23.13
N ILE A 321 2.66 -3.09 23.04
CA ILE A 321 3.36 -2.40 21.94
C ILE A 321 3.40 -3.30 20.68
N LEU A 322 2.70 -2.91 19.62
CA LEU A 322 2.79 -3.49 18.28
C LEU A 322 3.44 -2.48 17.31
N ASP A 323 4.08 -2.96 16.25
CA ASP A 323 4.64 -2.06 15.23
C ASP A 323 3.54 -1.30 14.49
N CYS A 324 2.45 -2.00 14.15
CA CYS A 324 1.24 -1.42 13.56
C CYS A 324 -0.02 -1.93 14.28
N ASN A 325 -0.91 -1.01 14.64
CA ASN A 325 -2.23 -1.29 15.17
C ASN A 325 -3.30 -0.68 14.27
N TYR A 326 -4.12 -1.55 13.66
CA TYR A 326 -5.25 -1.18 12.82
C TYR A 326 -6.52 -1.09 13.67
N ILE A 327 -7.09 0.11 13.77
CA ILE A 327 -8.26 0.40 14.62
C ILE A 327 -9.49 0.49 13.73
N ILE A 328 -10.49 -0.35 14.01
CA ILE A 328 -11.78 -0.38 13.33
C ILE A 328 -12.79 0.33 14.24
N ALA A 329 -13.54 1.28 13.70
CA ALA A 329 -14.59 1.95 14.46
C ALA A 329 -15.68 0.94 14.89
N SER A 330 -16.00 0.92 16.18
CA SER A 330 -17.10 0.10 16.71
C SER A 330 -18.42 0.53 16.07
N GLN A 331 -19.18 -0.41 15.52
CA GLN A 331 -20.47 -0.14 14.88
C GLN A 331 -21.54 0.13 15.95
N GLU A 332 -21.79 1.39 16.29
CA GLU A 332 -22.95 1.78 17.12
C GLU A 332 -24.25 1.97 16.32
N GLN A 333 -24.22 1.90 14.98
CA GLN A 333 -25.43 2.05 14.16
C GLN A 333 -25.48 1.06 12.98
N PRO A 334 -26.64 0.40 12.74
CA PRO A 334 -26.83 -0.42 11.56
C PRO A 334 -26.95 0.50 10.35
N ARG A 335 -25.91 0.59 9.52
CA ARG A 335 -25.96 1.38 8.28
C ARG A 335 -26.59 0.59 7.14
N ARG A 336 -27.35 1.32 6.31
CA ARG A 336 -27.98 0.88 5.06
C ARG A 336 -27.04 0.97 3.84
N ASP A 337 -25.78 1.35 4.02
CA ASP A 337 -24.83 1.57 2.93
C ASP A 337 -23.66 0.58 2.99
N PHE A 338 -23.31 0.00 1.83
CA PHE A 338 -22.27 -1.02 1.60
C PHE A 338 -20.81 -0.54 1.79
N PHE A 339 -20.56 0.57 2.49
CA PHE A 339 -19.20 1.10 2.66
C PHE A 339 -18.47 0.43 3.84
N SER A 340 -17.19 0.09 3.64
CA SER A 340 -16.27 -0.45 4.65
C SER A 340 -16.31 0.36 5.95
N PRO A 341 -16.18 -0.29 7.13
CA PRO A 341 -16.13 0.42 8.40
C PRO A 341 -15.01 1.45 8.40
N LYS A 342 -15.25 2.62 9.01
CA LYS A 342 -14.20 3.62 9.20
C LYS A 342 -13.05 2.97 9.97
N SER A 343 -11.84 3.13 9.48
CA SER A 343 -10.64 2.56 10.08
C SER A 343 -9.50 3.57 10.12
N CYS A 344 -8.52 3.25 10.94
CA CYS A 344 -7.35 4.06 11.23
C CYS A 344 -6.14 3.12 11.38
N ALA A 345 -4.96 3.53 10.91
CA ALA A 345 -3.73 2.76 11.09
C ALA A 345 -2.75 3.58 11.94
N ARG A 346 -2.28 3.00 13.04
CA ARG A 346 -1.29 3.62 13.92
C ARG A 346 0.01 2.82 13.90
N TYR A 347 1.13 3.50 13.83
CA TYR A 347 2.47 2.93 13.82
C TYR A 347 3.26 3.38 15.05
N ASN A 348 3.98 2.45 15.66
CA ASN A 348 4.89 2.73 16.78
C ASN A 348 6.31 2.92 16.26
N LEU A 349 6.79 4.16 16.27
CA LEU A 349 8.11 4.50 15.74
C LEU A 349 9.25 4.18 16.71
N ASN A 350 8.96 4.02 18.00
CA ASN A 350 9.97 3.54 18.95
C ASN A 350 10.55 2.20 18.50
N THR A 351 9.67 1.25 18.14
CA THR A 351 10.11 -0.06 17.66
C THR A 351 10.61 0.00 16.22
N LEU A 352 9.87 0.68 15.33
CA LEU A 352 10.17 0.70 13.90
C LEU A 352 11.45 1.47 13.53
N GLN A 353 11.81 2.48 14.33
CA GLN A 353 12.99 3.33 14.10
C GLN A 353 14.03 3.23 15.22
N ASN A 354 13.86 2.29 16.17
CA ASN A 354 14.77 2.09 17.30
C ASN A 354 14.95 3.38 18.15
N ILE A 355 13.86 4.13 18.37
CA ILE A 355 13.86 5.36 19.16
C ILE A 355 13.64 5.00 20.64
N PRO A 356 14.58 5.32 21.55
CA PRO A 356 14.48 4.94 22.96
C PRO A 356 13.26 5.56 23.67
N THR A 357 12.30 4.72 24.06
CA THR A 357 11.10 5.17 24.80
C THR A 357 11.44 5.83 26.14
N SER A 358 12.57 5.48 26.76
CA SER A 358 13.03 6.11 28.01
C SER A 358 13.38 7.59 27.86
N LEU A 359 13.81 8.01 26.66
CA LEU A 359 14.23 9.39 26.39
C LEU A 359 13.10 10.22 25.79
N PHE A 360 12.29 9.60 24.92
CA PHE A 360 11.31 10.31 24.10
C PHE A 360 9.85 10.03 24.46
N GLY A 361 9.59 9.03 25.32
CA GLY A 361 8.25 8.50 25.51
C GLY A 361 7.75 7.78 24.25
N GLN A 362 6.42 7.74 24.09
CA GLN A 362 5.79 7.15 22.92
C GLN A 362 5.89 8.10 21.72
N VAL A 363 6.38 7.55 20.61
CA VAL A 363 6.49 8.24 19.32
C VAL A 363 5.59 7.50 18.34
N LEU A 364 4.43 8.09 18.03
CA LEU A 364 3.38 7.44 17.27
C LEU A 364 3.06 8.24 16.01
N ILE A 365 2.82 7.54 14.91
CA ILE A 365 2.18 8.11 13.73
C ILE A 365 0.82 7.47 13.55
N THR A 366 -0.21 8.28 13.34
CA THR A 366 -1.56 7.81 13.06
C THR A 366 -2.05 8.33 11.70
N PHE A 367 -2.49 7.41 10.85
CA PHE A 367 -3.07 7.66 9.54
C PHE A 367 -4.60 7.65 9.64
N ASN A 368 -5.22 8.75 9.19
CA ASN A 368 -6.66 8.96 9.19
C ASN A 368 -7.31 8.64 10.54
N PRO A 369 -6.93 9.36 11.62
CA PRO A 369 -7.42 9.08 12.96
C PRO A 369 -8.96 9.13 13.02
N LEU A 370 -9.57 8.17 13.72
CA LEU A 370 -11.02 8.12 13.94
C LEU A 370 -11.52 9.31 14.77
N ALA A 371 -10.71 9.72 15.74
CA ALA A 371 -10.87 10.93 16.52
C ALA A 371 -9.49 11.62 16.65
N PRO A 372 -9.43 12.96 16.62
CA PRO A 372 -8.17 13.67 16.69
C PRO A 372 -7.43 13.36 18.00
N PRO A 373 -6.11 13.14 17.97
CA PRO A 373 -5.30 13.05 19.19
C PRO A 373 -5.38 14.34 20.02
N HIS A 374 -5.06 14.25 21.31
CA HIS A 374 -5.02 15.43 22.17
C HIS A 374 -4.06 16.50 21.61
N PRO A 375 -4.51 17.75 21.37
CA PRO A 375 -3.71 18.76 20.66
C PRO A 375 -2.35 19.06 21.28
N SER A 376 -2.23 19.00 22.61
CA SER A 376 -0.95 19.24 23.30
C SER A 376 0.08 18.12 23.12
N LEU A 377 -0.32 16.98 22.56
CA LEU A 377 0.54 15.82 22.31
C LEU A 377 0.86 15.65 20.83
N VAL A 378 0.38 16.55 19.97
CA VAL A 378 0.62 16.54 18.52
C VAL A 378 1.87 17.34 18.20
N GLN A 379 2.77 16.74 17.43
CA GLN A 379 4.00 17.34 16.93
C GLN A 379 3.83 17.92 15.53
N GLY A 380 2.93 17.34 14.72
CA GLY A 380 2.56 17.89 13.43
C GLY A 380 1.52 17.05 12.68
N VAL A 381 0.97 17.67 11.65
CA VAL A 381 -0.09 17.12 10.80
C VAL A 381 0.28 17.37 9.34
N TRP A 382 0.19 16.33 8.52
CA TRP A 382 0.47 16.39 7.09
C TRP A 382 -0.65 15.72 6.31
N GLU A 383 -0.85 16.17 5.08
CA GLU A 383 -1.69 15.53 4.09
C GLU A 383 -0.79 14.95 3.00
N PHE A 384 -0.96 13.66 2.72
CA PHE A 384 -0.23 12.93 1.70
C PHE A 384 -1.19 12.31 0.69
N THR A 385 -0.71 12.19 -0.55
CA THR A 385 -1.45 11.59 -1.66
C THR A 385 -0.82 10.25 -2.00
N GLU A 386 -1.53 9.16 -1.77
CA GLU A 386 -1.06 7.79 -1.97
C GLU A 386 -1.81 7.15 -3.15
N PRO A 387 -1.17 6.35 -4.02
CA PRO A 387 -1.84 5.57 -5.04
C PRO A 387 -2.90 4.66 -4.44
N GLU A 388 -4.05 4.60 -5.09
CA GLU A 388 -5.11 3.65 -4.73
C GLU A 388 -5.08 2.51 -5.75
N PRO A 389 -4.65 1.29 -5.38
CA PRO A 389 -4.60 0.18 -6.32
C PRO A 389 -6.01 -0.36 -6.52
N THR A 390 -6.80 0.26 -7.38
CA THR A 390 -8.12 -0.24 -7.79
C THR A 390 -8.01 -1.06 -9.08
N ALA A 391 -9.07 -1.80 -9.40
CA ALA A 391 -9.25 -2.45 -10.69
C ALA A 391 -8.96 -1.50 -11.89
N GLU A 392 -9.50 -0.28 -11.83
CA GLU A 392 -9.31 0.74 -12.86
C GLU A 392 -7.87 1.25 -12.91
N SER A 393 -7.24 1.46 -11.75
CA SER A 393 -5.86 1.94 -11.66
C SER A 393 -4.85 0.92 -12.19
N LEU A 394 -5.06 -0.37 -11.90
CA LEU A 394 -4.21 -1.44 -12.43
C LEU A 394 -4.41 -1.66 -13.93
N TYR A 395 -5.64 -1.49 -14.44
CA TYR A 395 -5.88 -1.53 -15.88
C TYR A 395 -5.21 -0.35 -16.60
N ALA A 396 -5.32 0.86 -16.04
CA ALA A 396 -4.61 2.03 -16.55
C ALA A 396 -3.09 1.85 -16.54
N GLN A 397 -2.56 1.24 -15.46
CA GLN A 397 -1.15 0.87 -15.36
C GLN A 397 -0.73 -0.07 -16.51
N ALA A 398 -1.56 -1.03 -16.88
CA ALA A 398 -1.28 -1.92 -18.00
C ALA A 398 -1.22 -1.20 -19.36
N LEU A 399 -1.96 -0.09 -19.50
CA LEU A 399 -1.98 0.73 -20.71
C LEU A 399 -0.85 1.77 -20.77
N LEU A 400 -0.10 2.02 -19.69
CA LEU A 400 0.99 3.00 -19.67
C LEU A 400 2.01 2.87 -20.83
N PRO A 401 2.46 1.66 -21.24
CA PRO A 401 3.41 1.54 -22.35
C PRO A 401 2.91 2.14 -23.67
N SER A 402 1.60 2.32 -23.84
CA SER A 402 1.01 2.95 -25.02
C SER A 402 1.32 4.45 -25.13
N ILE A 403 1.51 5.14 -24.00
CA ILE A 403 1.78 6.59 -23.94
C ILE A 403 3.24 6.93 -23.63
N GLN A 404 4.01 5.99 -23.05
CA GLN A 404 5.38 6.26 -22.64
C GLN A 404 6.29 6.66 -23.80
N ASN A 405 6.94 7.82 -23.64
CA ASN A 405 7.98 8.35 -24.51
C ASN A 405 7.60 8.39 -26.01
N LYS A 406 6.30 8.42 -26.34
CA LYS A 406 5.86 8.53 -27.74
C LYS A 406 6.13 9.90 -28.35
N ARG A 407 6.27 10.91 -27.49
CA ARG A 407 6.41 12.32 -27.89
C ARG A 407 7.36 13.11 -26.98
N GLY A 408 8.31 12.46 -26.32
CA GLY A 408 9.26 13.11 -25.39
C GLY A 408 8.68 13.43 -24.01
N LEU A 409 7.57 12.78 -23.63
CA LEU A 409 7.05 12.80 -22.26
C LEU A 409 7.14 11.39 -21.70
N SER A 410 7.67 11.27 -20.48
CA SER A 410 7.71 10.02 -19.72
C SER A 410 7.00 10.24 -18.39
N TYR A 411 6.18 9.28 -17.99
CA TYR A 411 5.37 9.32 -16.78
C TYR A 411 5.88 8.28 -15.79
N SER A 412 6.38 8.70 -14.63
CA SER A 412 7.01 7.79 -13.69
C SER A 412 6.67 8.13 -12.26
N PHE A 413 5.96 7.25 -11.59
CA PHE A 413 5.63 7.40 -10.18
C PHE A 413 5.51 5.98 -9.60
N TRP A 414 5.49 5.83 -8.28
CA TRP A 414 5.21 4.56 -7.61
C TRP A 414 3.91 3.83 -8.02
N TRP A 415 2.91 4.49 -8.65
CA TRP A 415 1.77 3.80 -9.28
C TRP A 415 2.14 2.97 -10.52
N THR A 416 3.37 3.08 -11.03
CA THR A 416 3.86 2.26 -12.16
C THR A 416 4.22 0.83 -11.74
N GLY A 417 4.16 0.50 -10.44
CA GLY A 417 4.40 -0.84 -9.91
C GLY A 417 3.35 -1.27 -8.86
N ARG A 418 3.79 -1.83 -7.73
CA ARG A 418 2.94 -2.29 -6.62
C ARG A 418 2.57 -1.21 -5.60
N GLY A 419 3.05 0.02 -5.77
CA GLY A 419 2.83 1.11 -4.81
C GLY A 419 3.71 1.02 -3.55
N ILE A 420 4.89 0.42 -3.64
CA ILE A 420 5.89 0.38 -2.55
C ILE A 420 7.17 1.13 -2.94
N LEU A 421 8.07 1.27 -1.98
CA LEU A 421 9.35 1.97 -2.12
C LEU A 421 10.20 1.50 -3.32
N GLU A 422 10.19 0.20 -3.57
CA GLU A 422 10.85 -0.42 -4.73
C GLU A 422 10.36 0.17 -6.06
N ASP A 423 9.07 0.40 -6.19
CA ASP A 423 8.46 0.84 -7.45
C ASP A 423 8.84 2.28 -7.77
N ALA A 424 8.99 3.13 -6.76
CA ALA A 424 9.49 4.49 -6.95
C ALA A 424 10.90 4.49 -7.57
N ILE A 425 11.80 3.64 -7.06
CA ILE A 425 13.18 3.51 -7.57
C ILE A 425 13.19 2.86 -8.96
N THR A 426 12.50 1.72 -9.09
CA THR A 426 12.45 0.92 -10.32
C THR A 426 11.87 1.73 -11.46
N SER A 427 10.81 2.51 -11.22
CA SER A 427 10.20 3.37 -12.23
C SER A 427 11.11 4.51 -12.67
N GLY A 428 11.83 5.11 -11.73
CA GLY A 428 12.80 6.15 -12.04
C GLY A 428 13.94 5.63 -12.90
N PHE A 429 14.46 4.44 -12.56
CA PHE A 429 15.49 3.74 -13.33
C PHE A 429 15.00 3.26 -14.69
N ARG A 430 13.77 2.72 -14.77
CA ARG A 430 13.18 2.25 -16.03
C ARG A 430 13.17 3.36 -17.07
N ILE A 431 12.64 4.54 -16.73
CA ILE A 431 12.63 5.67 -17.66
C ILE A 431 14.04 6.11 -18.03
N ALA A 432 14.93 6.26 -17.05
CA ALA A 432 16.31 6.66 -17.33
C ALA A 432 17.01 5.70 -18.30
N ILE A 433 16.82 4.38 -18.13
CA ILE A 433 17.45 3.33 -18.93
C ILE A 433 16.77 3.20 -20.30
N GLU A 434 15.45 2.98 -20.33
CA GLU A 434 14.70 2.68 -21.55
C GLU A 434 14.54 3.90 -22.46
N ASP A 435 14.25 5.08 -21.90
CA ASP A 435 13.93 6.28 -22.69
C ASP A 435 15.13 7.15 -23.04
N LEU A 436 16.18 7.08 -22.22
CA LEU A 436 17.34 7.96 -22.30
C LEU A 436 18.69 7.20 -22.35
N GLY A 437 18.69 5.87 -22.18
CA GLY A 437 19.91 5.07 -22.31
C GLY A 437 20.89 5.22 -21.15
N ALA A 438 20.40 5.52 -19.94
CA ALA A 438 21.23 5.56 -18.74
C ALA A 438 21.84 4.20 -18.42
N GLU A 439 23.06 4.21 -17.87
CA GLU A 439 23.71 3.04 -17.32
C GLU A 439 23.78 3.15 -15.80
N VAL A 440 23.22 2.17 -15.11
CA VAL A 440 23.27 2.05 -13.65
C VAL A 440 24.26 0.95 -13.24
N PRO A 441 24.89 1.07 -12.05
CA PRO A 441 26.05 0.22 -11.69
C PRO A 441 25.70 -1.22 -11.29
N PHE A 442 24.43 -1.62 -11.40
CA PHE A 442 23.92 -2.95 -11.07
C PHE A 442 22.75 -3.29 -12.00
N ALA A 443 22.44 -4.58 -12.14
CA ALA A 443 21.28 -5.02 -12.92
C ALA A 443 19.98 -4.55 -12.23
N VAL A 444 19.07 -3.97 -13.01
CA VAL A 444 17.74 -3.56 -12.54
C VAL A 444 16.75 -4.67 -12.85
N ASP A 445 16.01 -5.08 -11.82
CA ASP A 445 14.92 -6.02 -11.92
C ASP A 445 13.61 -5.29 -12.27
N PHE A 446 13.12 -5.50 -13.48
CA PHE A 446 11.87 -4.93 -13.94
C PHE A 446 10.73 -5.87 -13.57
N HIS A 447 10.15 -5.65 -12.38
CA HIS A 447 9.01 -6.43 -11.91
C HIS A 447 7.88 -6.47 -12.94
N PRO A 448 7.24 -7.64 -13.14
CA PRO A 448 6.06 -7.76 -13.99
C PRO A 448 4.91 -6.91 -13.44
N GLN A 449 4.01 -6.47 -14.31
CA GLN A 449 2.85 -5.68 -13.87
C GLN A 449 1.97 -6.49 -12.89
N PRO A 450 1.27 -5.84 -11.95
CA PRO A 450 0.47 -6.54 -10.94
C PRO A 450 -0.62 -7.46 -11.51
N LEU A 451 -1.14 -7.16 -12.71
CA LEU A 451 -2.12 -7.98 -13.43
C LEU A 451 -1.49 -8.98 -14.41
N ASP A 452 -0.18 -8.89 -14.64
CA ASP A 452 0.49 -9.72 -15.62
C ASP A 452 0.44 -11.20 -15.21
N SER A 453 0.15 -12.08 -16.17
CA SER A 453 0.14 -13.52 -15.99
C SER A 453 1.45 -14.18 -16.39
N THR A 454 2.35 -13.47 -17.08
CA THR A 454 3.39 -14.11 -17.90
C THR A 454 4.60 -14.64 -17.15
N GLU A 455 4.84 -14.23 -15.90
CA GLU A 455 5.93 -14.77 -15.09
C GLU A 455 5.48 -15.02 -13.65
N PHE A 456 4.60 -16.01 -13.48
CA PHE A 456 4.65 -16.76 -12.24
C PHE A 456 5.61 -17.94 -12.47
N PHE A 457 6.79 -17.91 -11.85
CA PHE A 457 7.45 -19.18 -11.54
C PHE A 457 6.47 -19.92 -10.65
N ALA A 458 5.61 -20.72 -11.26
CA ALA A 458 4.82 -21.72 -10.59
C ALA A 458 5.85 -22.57 -9.84
N ARG A 459 6.09 -22.19 -8.58
CA ARG A 459 6.79 -23.03 -7.61
C ARG A 459 6.01 -24.32 -7.69
N GLN A 460 6.57 -25.33 -8.38
CA GLN A 460 5.87 -26.56 -8.70
C GLN A 460 5.21 -27.01 -7.42
N VAL A 461 3.87 -26.94 -7.41
CA VAL A 461 3.12 -27.21 -6.19
C VAL A 461 3.36 -28.68 -5.91
N GLY A 462 4.24 -28.96 -4.95
CA GLY A 462 4.64 -30.32 -4.64
C GLY A 462 3.42 -31.13 -4.23
N LEU A 463 3.52 -32.47 -4.35
CA LEU A 463 2.46 -33.40 -3.94
C LEU A 463 1.94 -33.12 -2.52
N GLN A 464 2.82 -32.73 -1.60
CA GLN A 464 2.45 -32.38 -0.22
C GLN A 464 1.58 -31.13 -0.13
N GLU A 465 1.90 -30.08 -0.91
CA GLU A 465 1.15 -28.83 -0.92
C GLU A 465 -0.22 -29.03 -1.59
N ASN A 466 -0.29 -29.81 -2.67
CA ASN A 466 -1.56 -30.21 -3.29
C ASN A 466 -2.44 -31.02 -2.33
N LEU A 467 -1.89 -32.00 -1.63
CA LEU A 467 -2.63 -32.77 -0.62
C LEU A 467 -3.15 -31.85 0.49
N THR A 468 -2.31 -30.94 0.98
CA THR A 468 -2.69 -29.97 2.02
C THR A 468 -3.86 -29.09 1.56
N ARG A 469 -3.81 -28.61 0.31
CA ARG A 469 -4.91 -27.82 -0.29
C ARG A 469 -6.20 -28.61 -0.40
N THR A 470 -6.15 -29.86 -0.88
CA THR A 470 -7.34 -30.72 -0.97
C THR A 470 -7.96 -30.98 0.41
N VAL A 471 -7.12 -31.23 1.43
CA VAL A 471 -7.59 -31.40 2.80
C VAL A 471 -8.24 -30.12 3.34
N LEU A 472 -7.63 -28.94 3.10
CA LEU A 472 -8.20 -27.66 3.52
C LEU A 472 -9.52 -27.35 2.82
N GLN A 473 -9.64 -27.63 1.52
CA GLN A 473 -10.90 -27.49 0.76
C GLN A 473 -11.98 -28.43 1.29
N ALA A 474 -11.65 -29.71 1.51
CA ALA A 474 -12.60 -30.67 2.09
C ALA A 474 -13.06 -30.24 3.49
N PHE A 475 -12.14 -29.73 4.30
CA PHE A 475 -12.45 -29.20 5.62
C PHE A 475 -13.36 -27.97 5.57
N ARG A 476 -13.15 -27.05 4.62
CA ARG A 476 -14.06 -25.91 4.39
C ARG A 476 -15.47 -26.35 4.03
N VAL A 477 -15.58 -27.27 3.08
CA VAL A 477 -16.89 -27.83 2.68
C VAL A 477 -17.57 -28.47 3.89
N LEU A 478 -16.82 -29.21 4.72
CA LEU A 478 -17.36 -29.78 5.95
C LEU A 478 -17.88 -28.71 6.91
N VAL A 479 -17.14 -27.62 7.14
CA VAL A 479 -17.57 -26.50 8.00
C VAL A 479 -18.86 -25.87 7.47
N ILE A 480 -18.94 -25.60 6.16
CA ILE A 480 -20.14 -25.04 5.52
C ILE A 480 -21.34 -25.98 5.69
N VAL A 481 -21.15 -27.29 5.46
CA VAL A 481 -22.20 -28.29 5.67
C VAL A 481 -22.65 -28.32 7.13
N LEU A 482 -21.71 -28.18 8.08
CA LEU A 482 -22.00 -28.16 9.52
C LEU A 482 -22.77 -26.90 9.94
N GLU A 483 -22.46 -25.74 9.36
CA GLU A 483 -23.20 -24.49 9.57
C GLU A 483 -24.61 -24.56 8.98
N ILE A 484 -24.76 -25.07 7.74
CA ILE A 484 -26.06 -25.26 7.10
C ILE A 484 -26.92 -26.24 7.91
N THR A 485 -26.35 -27.37 8.34
CA THR A 485 -27.07 -28.36 9.15
C THR A 485 -27.47 -27.79 10.51
N LEU A 486 -26.62 -26.99 11.16
CA LEU A 486 -26.96 -26.30 12.41
C LEU A 486 -28.09 -25.27 12.21
N LEU A 487 -28.08 -24.52 11.10
CA LEU A 487 -29.15 -23.57 10.75
C LEU A 487 -30.48 -24.29 10.46
N LEU A 488 -30.43 -25.44 9.77
CA LEU A 488 -31.60 -26.28 9.53
C LEU A 488 -32.12 -26.89 10.83
N LEU A 489 -31.24 -27.40 11.69
CA LEU A 489 -31.60 -27.95 13.01
C LEU A 489 -32.19 -26.89 13.94
N THR A 490 -31.64 -25.68 13.98
CA THR A 490 -32.22 -24.58 14.76
C THR A 490 -33.59 -24.18 14.22
N ARG A 491 -33.80 -24.16 12.89
CA ARG A 491 -35.14 -23.95 12.30
C ARG A 491 -36.13 -25.08 12.61
N LEU A 492 -35.66 -26.32 12.66
CA LEU A 492 -36.48 -27.50 12.99
C LEU A 492 -36.81 -27.61 14.49
N TYR A 493 -35.91 -27.19 15.37
CA TYR A 493 -36.07 -27.21 16.83
C TYR A 493 -36.67 -25.92 17.42
N THR A 494 -36.81 -24.85 16.63
CA THR A 494 -37.58 -23.65 17.01
C THR A 494 -38.87 -23.47 16.18
N PRO A 495 -39.79 -24.45 16.11
CA PRO A 495 -41.07 -24.26 15.42
C PRO A 495 -42.07 -23.39 16.23
N GLY A 496 -41.66 -22.85 17.38
CA GLY A 496 -42.59 -22.40 18.43
C GLY A 496 -42.54 -20.93 18.90
N LEU A 497 -41.81 -20.00 18.26
CA LEU A 497 -41.73 -18.60 18.76
C LEU A 497 -42.39 -17.53 17.88
N LYS A 498 -43.01 -17.91 16.74
CA LYS A 498 -43.85 -16.99 15.95
C LYS A 498 -45.36 -17.07 16.26
N ILE A 499 -45.81 -17.92 17.18
CA ILE A 499 -47.26 -18.03 17.51
C ILE A 499 -47.63 -17.30 18.81
N ARG A 500 -46.68 -16.91 19.67
CA ARG A 500 -46.99 -16.21 20.94
C ARG A 500 -47.13 -14.68 20.84
N ALA A 501 -46.79 -14.07 19.70
CA ALA A 501 -46.99 -12.62 19.48
C ALA A 501 -48.37 -12.25 18.91
N ARG A 502 -49.16 -13.22 18.40
CA ARG A 502 -50.53 -12.94 17.89
C ARG A 502 -51.65 -13.14 18.91
N ARG A 503 -51.38 -13.71 20.10
CA ARG A 503 -52.38 -13.86 21.17
C ARG A 503 -52.39 -12.74 22.22
N THR A 504 -51.36 -11.90 22.26
CA THR A 504 -51.32 -10.74 23.18
C THR A 504 -51.94 -9.48 22.57
N VAL A 505 -52.06 -9.41 21.24
CA VAL A 505 -52.72 -8.27 20.55
C VAL A 505 -54.26 -8.41 20.54
N PHE A 506 -54.81 -9.63 20.61
CA PHE A 506 -56.27 -9.84 20.63
C PHE A 506 -56.93 -9.74 22.01
N ARG A 507 -56.15 -9.61 23.10
CA ARG A 507 -56.68 -9.41 24.47
C ARG A 507 -56.64 -7.95 24.94
N ALA A 508 -55.96 -7.06 24.21
CA ALA A 508 -55.89 -5.63 24.50
C ALA A 508 -56.96 -4.78 23.76
N LEU A 509 -57.70 -5.36 22.80
CA LEU A 509 -58.75 -4.67 22.05
C LEU A 509 -60.18 -4.91 22.57
N LYS A 510 -60.34 -5.59 23.72
CA LYS A 510 -61.67 -5.88 24.32
C LYS A 510 -61.89 -5.21 25.69
N SER A 511 -61.01 -4.30 26.11
CA SER A 511 -61.15 -3.55 27.38
C SER A 511 -61.20 -2.02 27.21
N SER A 512 -61.30 -1.50 25.97
CA SER A 512 -61.52 -0.07 25.69
C SER A 512 -62.91 0.23 25.13
N ALA A 513 -63.89 -0.64 25.38
CA ALA A 513 -65.30 -0.35 25.23
C ALA A 513 -65.96 -0.77 26.55
N ILE A 514 -66.63 0.18 27.21
CA ILE A 514 -67.14 0.15 28.58
C ILE A 514 -66.12 0.66 29.62
N SER A 515 -65.87 1.96 29.60
CA SER A 515 -66.04 2.90 30.74
C SER A 515 -65.62 4.29 30.30
#